data_AF-A0A0R1Z2E2-F1
#
_entry.id   AF-A0A0R1Z2E2-F1
#
_cell.length_a   1.000
_cell.length_b   1.000
_cell.length_c   1.000
_cell.angle_alpha   90.00
_cell.angle_beta   90.00
_cell.angle_gamma   90.00
#
_symmetry.space_group_name_H-M   'P 1'
#
loop_
_entity.id
_entity.type
_entity.pdbx_description
1 polymer ?
#
loop_
_entity_poly.entity_id
_entity_poly.type
_entity_poly.pdbx_seq_one_letter_code
_entity_poly.pdbx_strand_id
1 'polypeptide(L)'
;MSTHGIKDVTFGLVDANGKLLTSDAGVGTNGIYLVDGDAKGATTATVSGLEAEGTVAYANDEAKRVSNGQAQPQVALEFLDIDFDELQKLKGYIQDAANGGWTRQLPKPHVAMLLHFRSYTNIDMYEGFANGQLIETGSSHATDNNAETDANTALTYQALTPADNTIFNGEPYKIWMSQDAGFDKAKMLAEVFGGYSATTGSSTTGSTTGGTTPGK
;
A
#
# COMPACT_ATOMS: atom_id res chain seq x y z
N MET A 1 22.17 3.07 -5.00
CA MET A 1 21.49 3.63 -6.17
C MET A 1 20.67 4.83 -5.72
N SER A 2 20.36 5.77 -6.60
CA SER A 2 19.50 6.92 -6.29
C SER A 2 18.14 6.75 -6.95
N THR A 3 17.08 7.15 -6.25
CA THR A 3 15.68 7.07 -6.69
C THR A 3 15.05 8.45 -6.72
N HIS A 4 13.99 8.63 -7.48
CA HIS A 4 13.19 9.87 -7.53
C HIS A 4 11.77 9.59 -8.00
N GLY A 5 10.88 10.55 -7.75
CA GLY A 5 9.53 10.57 -8.31
C GLY A 5 8.69 9.37 -7.87
N ILE A 6 8.04 9.51 -6.71
CA ILE A 6 6.95 8.61 -6.33
C ILE A 6 5.89 8.68 -7.43
N LYS A 7 5.48 7.52 -7.90
CA LYS A 7 4.45 7.36 -8.92
C LYS A 7 3.09 7.22 -8.30
N ASP A 8 3.00 6.27 -7.38
CA ASP A 8 1.78 5.93 -6.70
C ASP A 8 2.09 5.07 -5.47
N VAL A 9 1.09 4.98 -4.59
CA VAL A 9 1.05 4.03 -3.49
C VAL A 9 -0.24 3.24 -3.64
N THR A 10 -0.14 1.92 -3.64
CA THR A 10 -1.30 1.03 -3.72
C THR A 10 -1.45 0.27 -2.40
N PHE A 11 -2.68 0.20 -1.90
CA PHE A 11 -3.03 -0.56 -0.70
C PHE A 11 -4.00 -1.70 -1.01
N GLY A 12 -3.99 -2.72 -0.15
CA GLY A 12 -4.99 -3.78 -0.12
C GLY A 12 -5.21 -4.23 1.33
N LEU A 13 -6.40 -4.75 1.62
CA LEU A 13 -6.67 -5.43 2.89
C LEU A 13 -6.54 -6.93 2.69
N VAL A 14 -5.84 -7.62 3.59
CA VAL A 14 -5.71 -9.08 3.55
C VAL A 14 -6.32 -9.71 4.80
N ASP A 15 -6.76 -10.96 4.69
CA ASP A 15 -7.24 -11.74 5.83
C ASP A 15 -6.08 -12.28 6.69
N ALA A 16 -6.42 -12.99 7.77
CA ALA A 16 -5.43 -13.58 8.67
C ALA A 16 -4.53 -14.66 8.02
N ASN A 17 -4.87 -15.13 6.82
CA ASN A 17 -4.07 -16.07 6.03
C ASN A 17 -3.31 -15.36 4.90
N GLY A 18 -3.37 -14.02 4.83
CA GLY A 18 -2.69 -13.23 3.80
C GLY A 18 -3.44 -13.21 2.46
N LYS A 19 -4.72 -13.59 2.41
CA LYS A 19 -5.52 -13.55 1.19
C LYS A 19 -6.21 -12.20 1.03
N LEU A 20 -6.25 -11.66 -0.18
CA LEU A 20 -6.92 -10.38 -0.47
C LEU A 20 -8.41 -10.38 -0.11
N LEU A 21 -8.83 -9.33 0.60
CA LEU A 21 -10.23 -8.98 0.82
C LEU A 21 -10.73 -8.10 -0.34
N THR A 22 -11.95 -8.37 -0.80
CA THR A 22 -12.56 -7.69 -1.95
C THR A 22 -13.95 -7.17 -1.60
N SER A 23 -14.53 -6.33 -2.47
CA SER A 23 -15.86 -5.74 -2.26
C SER A 23 -15.92 -4.98 -0.93
N ASP A 24 -17.03 -5.05 -0.20
CA ASP A 24 -17.28 -4.29 1.04
C ASP A 24 -16.28 -4.60 2.17
N ALA A 25 -15.66 -5.79 2.16
CA ALA A 25 -14.65 -6.18 3.14
C ALA A 25 -13.25 -5.66 2.80
N GLY A 26 -13.03 -5.20 1.56
CA GLY A 26 -11.75 -4.70 1.06
C GLY A 26 -11.73 -3.19 0.85
N VAL A 27 -10.74 -2.76 0.08
CA VAL A 27 -10.57 -1.37 -0.37
C VAL A 27 -10.57 -1.32 -1.90
N GLY A 28 -11.09 -0.25 -2.47
CA GLY A 28 -11.24 -0.09 -3.91
C GLY A 28 -12.18 -1.11 -4.56
N THR A 29 -12.52 -0.90 -5.83
CA THR A 29 -13.51 -1.73 -6.54
C THR A 29 -13.02 -3.17 -6.77
N ASN A 30 -11.71 -3.35 -6.95
CA ASN A 30 -11.12 -4.65 -7.31
C ASN A 30 -10.31 -5.27 -6.15
N GLY A 31 -10.49 -4.79 -4.92
CA GLY A 31 -9.77 -5.25 -3.72
C GLY A 31 -8.42 -4.58 -3.47
N ILE A 32 -7.93 -3.77 -4.41
CA ILE A 32 -6.80 -2.87 -4.21
C ILE A 32 -7.23 -1.42 -4.45
N TYR A 33 -6.64 -0.51 -3.69
CA TYR A 33 -6.86 0.93 -3.77
C TYR A 33 -5.57 1.64 -4.16
N LEU A 34 -5.57 2.22 -5.36
CA LEU A 34 -4.50 3.08 -5.86
C LEU A 34 -4.75 4.51 -5.35
N VAL A 35 -3.80 5.07 -4.60
CA VAL A 35 -3.87 6.48 -4.18
C VAL A 35 -3.40 7.38 -5.33
N ASP A 36 -4.28 7.53 -6.31
CA ASP A 36 -4.09 8.36 -7.51
C ASP A 36 -5.45 8.96 -7.90
N GLY A 37 -5.48 10.24 -8.21
CA GLY A 37 -6.71 10.99 -8.47
C GLY A 37 -6.48 12.50 -8.50
N ASP A 38 -7.54 13.27 -8.78
CA ASP A 38 -7.46 14.73 -8.75
C ASP A 38 -7.17 15.20 -7.32
N ALA A 39 -6.07 15.92 -7.13
CA ALA A 39 -5.47 16.30 -5.83
C ALA A 39 -5.04 15.15 -4.88
N LYS A 40 -5.20 13.88 -5.26
CA LYS A 40 -4.77 12.71 -4.47
C LYS A 40 -3.35 12.29 -4.84
N GLY A 41 -2.59 11.81 -3.85
CA GLY A 41 -1.27 11.23 -4.12
C GLY A 41 -0.26 11.44 -3.00
N ALA A 42 0.78 10.61 -3.01
CA ALA A 42 1.88 10.68 -2.04
C ALA A 42 2.86 11.80 -2.39
N THR A 43 3.16 12.63 -1.40
CA THR A 43 4.19 13.68 -1.47
C THR A 43 5.53 13.18 -0.94
N THR A 44 5.51 12.34 0.11
CA THR A 44 6.70 11.68 0.64
C THR A 44 6.40 10.23 1.03
N ALA A 45 7.43 9.38 0.88
CA ALA A 45 7.44 8.00 1.34
C ALA A 45 8.87 7.67 1.76
N THR A 46 9.09 7.50 3.07
CA THR A 46 10.41 7.22 3.64
C THR A 46 10.41 5.85 4.28
N VAL A 47 11.14 4.91 3.68
CA VAL A 47 11.31 3.55 4.22
C VAL A 47 12.53 3.50 5.13
N SER A 48 12.37 2.87 6.29
CA SER A 48 13.41 2.69 7.31
C SER A 48 13.31 1.29 7.92
N GLY A 49 14.32 0.86 8.68
CA GLY A 49 14.29 -0.43 9.38
C GLY A 49 14.45 -1.66 8.46
N LEU A 50 14.95 -1.45 7.23
CA LEU A 50 15.20 -2.53 6.26
C LEU A 50 16.27 -3.52 6.73
N GLU A 51 17.26 -3.03 7.48
CA GLU A 51 18.28 -3.85 8.12
C GLU A 51 18.58 -3.31 9.52
N ALA A 52 18.93 -4.21 10.44
CA ALA A 52 19.47 -3.85 11.74
C ALA A 52 20.98 -4.05 11.73
N GLU A 53 21.72 -3.15 12.38
CA GLU A 53 23.17 -3.30 12.53
C GLU A 53 23.50 -4.59 13.28
N GLY A 54 24.46 -5.35 12.74
CA GLY A 54 24.89 -6.61 13.32
C GLY A 54 25.58 -6.39 14.67
N THR A 55 25.24 -7.20 15.67
CA THR A 55 25.96 -7.19 16.95
C THR A 55 27.17 -8.12 16.87
N VAL A 56 28.37 -7.56 17.06
CA VAL A 56 29.63 -8.32 17.04
C VAL A 56 29.85 -9.02 18.38
N ALA A 57 30.08 -10.34 18.33
CA ALA A 57 30.52 -11.13 19.47
C ALA A 57 32.03 -11.41 19.37
N TYR A 58 32.75 -11.05 20.43
CA TYR A 58 34.19 -11.23 20.56
C TYR A 58 34.52 -12.45 21.42
N ALA A 59 35.54 -13.20 21.02
CA ALA A 59 36.13 -14.27 21.82
C ALA A 59 37.61 -14.47 21.43
N ASN A 60 38.44 -14.85 22.41
CA ASN A 60 39.91 -14.93 22.26
C ASN A 60 40.52 -13.63 21.67
N ASP A 61 40.13 -12.47 22.21
CA ASP A 61 40.57 -11.13 21.80
C ASP A 61 40.34 -10.77 20.32
N GLU A 62 39.43 -11.48 19.65
CA GLU A 62 39.09 -11.25 18.24
C GLU A 62 37.56 -11.23 18.04
N ALA A 63 37.10 -10.54 16.99
CA ALA A 63 35.72 -10.65 16.53
C ALA A 63 35.51 -12.04 15.91
N LYS A 64 34.58 -12.83 16.46
CA LYS A 64 34.36 -14.22 16.01
C LYS A 64 33.01 -14.44 15.34
N ARG A 65 32.03 -13.59 15.60
CA ARG A 65 30.69 -13.72 15.04
C ARG A 65 30.02 -12.36 14.95
N VAL A 66 29.17 -12.19 13.95
CA VAL A 66 28.20 -11.09 13.85
C VAL A 66 26.81 -11.71 13.81
N SER A 67 25.90 -11.24 14.66
CA SER A 67 24.48 -11.64 14.61
C SER A 67 23.63 -10.50 14.08
N ASN A 68 22.81 -10.78 13.06
CA ASN A 68 21.89 -9.81 12.49
C ASN A 68 20.47 -10.09 13.01
N GLY A 69 19.78 -9.04 13.48
CA GLY A 69 18.39 -9.14 13.90
C GLY A 69 17.44 -9.23 12.69
N GLN A 70 16.16 -9.50 12.97
CA GLN A 70 15.13 -9.46 11.93
C GLN A 70 14.86 -8.01 11.51
N ALA A 71 14.62 -7.79 10.21
CA ALA A 71 14.20 -6.49 9.71
C ALA A 71 12.85 -6.09 10.32
N GLN A 72 12.70 -4.80 10.63
CA GLN A 72 11.44 -4.22 11.11
C GLN A 72 11.07 -2.99 10.28
N PRO A 73 10.70 -3.17 9.00
CA PRO A 73 10.49 -2.05 8.11
C PRO A 73 9.33 -1.16 8.57
N GLN A 74 9.50 0.14 8.40
CA GLN A 74 8.45 1.14 8.59
C GLN A 74 8.49 2.13 7.44
N VAL A 75 7.32 2.61 7.03
CA VAL A 75 7.19 3.64 6.00
C VAL A 75 6.46 4.85 6.58
N ALA A 76 7.15 5.98 6.61
CA ALA A 76 6.51 7.29 6.87
C ALA A 76 5.98 7.83 5.54
N LEU A 77 4.68 8.07 5.47
CA LEU A 77 3.95 8.49 4.29
C LEU A 77 3.30 9.85 4.54
N GLU A 78 3.34 10.73 3.54
CA GLU A 78 2.52 11.93 3.51
C GLU A 78 1.75 11.98 2.20
N PHE A 79 0.45 12.17 2.28
CA PHE A 79 -0.45 12.31 1.13
C PHE A 79 -1.00 13.73 1.06
N LEU A 80 -1.07 14.28 -0.16
CA LEU A 80 -1.78 15.53 -0.41
C LEU A 80 -3.27 15.34 -0.10
N ASP A 81 -3.85 14.28 -0.65
CA ASP A 81 -5.19 13.80 -0.32
C ASP A 81 -5.26 12.27 -0.48
N ILE A 82 -6.21 11.67 0.22
CA ILE A 82 -6.56 10.25 0.19
C ILE A 82 -8.05 10.11 0.47
N ASP A 83 -8.72 9.15 -0.17
CA ASP A 83 -10.15 8.96 0.04
C ASP A 83 -10.48 8.65 1.51
N PHE A 84 -11.45 9.38 2.08
CA PHE A 84 -11.78 9.28 3.50
C PHE A 84 -12.25 7.88 3.89
N ASP A 85 -13.15 7.27 3.11
CA ASP A 85 -13.72 5.97 3.45
C ASP A 85 -12.65 4.88 3.35
N GLU A 86 -11.81 4.94 2.31
CA GLU A 86 -10.70 3.99 2.15
C GLU A 86 -9.67 4.15 3.26
N LEU A 87 -9.32 5.40 3.62
CA LEU A 87 -8.40 5.67 4.74
C LEU A 87 -8.94 5.12 6.06
N GLN A 88 -10.22 5.31 6.36
CA GLN A 88 -10.82 4.78 7.59
C GLN A 88 -10.80 3.25 7.63
N LYS A 89 -11.12 2.57 6.51
CA LYS A 89 -11.01 1.11 6.40
C LYS A 89 -9.57 0.64 6.63
N LEU A 90 -8.59 1.27 5.98
CA LEU A 90 -7.16 0.94 6.13
C LEU A 90 -6.66 1.11 7.57
N LYS A 91 -7.18 2.12 8.29
CA LYS A 91 -6.87 2.35 9.71
C LYS A 91 -7.59 1.40 10.67
N GLY A 92 -8.55 0.61 10.19
CA GLY A 92 -9.35 -0.31 10.99
C GLY A 92 -10.54 0.35 11.69
N TYR A 93 -11.10 1.40 11.11
CA TYR A 93 -12.35 1.98 11.58
C TYR A 93 -13.53 1.32 10.85
N ILE A 94 -14.66 1.21 11.54
CA ILE A 94 -15.92 0.73 10.97
C ILE A 94 -16.94 1.85 11.05
N GLN A 95 -17.68 2.06 9.96
CA GLN A 95 -18.78 3.01 9.91
C GLN A 95 -20.02 2.45 10.64
N ASP A 96 -20.61 3.27 11.50
CA ASP A 96 -21.91 3.03 12.08
C ASP A 96 -23.00 3.36 11.06
N ALA A 97 -23.72 2.33 10.60
CA ALA A 97 -24.78 2.49 9.60
C ALA A 97 -25.95 3.36 10.08
N ALA A 98 -26.14 3.56 11.38
CA ALA A 98 -27.25 4.33 11.93
C ALA A 98 -26.99 5.85 11.93
N ASN A 99 -25.73 6.30 12.06
CA ASN A 99 -25.37 7.71 12.17
C ASN A 99 -24.22 8.16 11.25
N GLY A 100 -23.57 7.24 10.53
CA GLY A 100 -22.47 7.51 9.60
C GLY A 100 -21.11 7.75 10.26
N GLY A 101 -21.01 7.73 11.58
CA GLY A 101 -19.77 7.93 12.32
C GLY A 101 -18.83 6.73 12.22
N TRP A 102 -17.52 6.97 12.28
CA TRP A 102 -16.50 5.92 12.19
C TRP A 102 -15.85 5.71 13.56
N THR A 103 -15.76 4.45 13.99
CA THR A 103 -15.10 4.10 15.26
C THR A 103 -14.03 3.05 15.04
N ARG A 104 -12.87 3.27 15.66
CA ARG A 104 -11.74 2.33 15.61
C ARG A 104 -12.14 0.97 16.20
N GLN A 105 -11.77 -0.09 15.50
CA GLN A 105 -11.87 -1.47 15.98
C GLN A 105 -10.50 -2.10 16.19
N LEU A 106 -10.45 -3.08 17.09
CA LEU A 106 -9.29 -3.92 17.33
C LEU A 106 -9.69 -5.39 17.18
N PRO A 107 -8.80 -6.26 16.68
CA PRO A 107 -7.47 -5.96 16.15
C PRO A 107 -7.52 -5.09 14.87
N LYS A 108 -6.44 -4.36 14.58
CA LYS A 108 -6.33 -3.60 13.33
C LYS A 108 -6.26 -4.57 12.14
N PRO A 109 -6.77 -4.16 10.96
CA PRO A 109 -6.69 -4.99 9.77
C PRO A 109 -5.25 -5.19 9.31
N HIS A 110 -5.03 -6.27 8.57
CA HIS A 110 -3.78 -6.52 7.85
C HIS A 110 -3.80 -5.75 6.54
N VAL A 111 -2.84 -4.85 6.38
CA VAL A 111 -2.71 -4.00 5.20
C VAL A 111 -1.52 -4.47 4.38
N ALA A 112 -1.73 -4.74 3.10
CA ALA A 112 -0.67 -4.88 2.12
C ALA A 112 -0.44 -3.54 1.42
N MET A 113 0.80 -3.23 1.06
CA MET A 113 1.19 -1.97 0.43
C MET A 113 2.23 -2.20 -0.66
N LEU A 114 2.11 -1.44 -1.75
CA LEU A 114 3.10 -1.34 -2.80
C LEU A 114 3.45 0.12 -3.04
N LEU A 115 4.72 0.49 -2.87
CA LEU A 115 5.27 1.77 -3.31
C LEU A 115 5.78 1.61 -4.74
N HIS A 116 5.46 2.56 -5.60
CA HIS A 116 5.98 2.64 -6.96
C HIS A 116 6.72 3.96 -7.14
N PHE A 117 7.96 3.90 -7.61
CA PHE A 117 8.82 5.06 -7.82
C PHE A 117 9.83 4.77 -8.94
N ARG A 118 10.71 5.73 -9.25
CA ARG A 118 11.70 5.57 -10.32
C ARG A 118 13.13 5.55 -9.80
N SER A 119 13.99 4.84 -10.50
CA SER A 119 15.43 5.04 -10.42
C SER A 119 15.83 6.38 -11.05
N TYR A 120 17.04 6.87 -10.78
CA TYR A 120 17.62 8.05 -11.45
C TYR A 120 17.54 8.01 -12.99
N THR A 121 17.56 6.82 -13.59
CA THR A 121 17.47 6.63 -15.05
C THR A 121 16.03 6.39 -15.54
N ASN A 122 15.02 6.74 -14.74
CA ASN A 122 13.59 6.58 -15.04
C ASN A 122 13.12 5.12 -15.26
N ILE A 123 13.74 4.17 -14.57
CA ILE A 123 13.26 2.78 -14.55
C ILE A 123 12.29 2.62 -13.39
N ASP A 124 11.13 2.00 -13.62
CA ASP A 124 10.14 1.75 -12.58
C ASP A 124 10.68 0.75 -11.54
N MET A 125 10.51 1.12 -10.28
CA MET A 125 10.93 0.37 -9.10
C MET A 125 9.76 0.23 -8.16
N TYR A 126 9.71 -0.90 -7.45
CA TYR A 126 8.60 -1.25 -6.58
C TYR A 126 9.12 -1.78 -5.25
N GLU A 127 8.53 -1.32 -4.16
CA GLU A 127 8.77 -1.83 -2.81
C GLU A 127 7.46 -2.34 -2.21
N GLY A 128 7.42 -3.63 -1.91
CA GLY A 128 6.22 -4.34 -1.50
C GLY A 128 6.28 -4.83 -0.07
N PHE A 129 5.13 -4.73 0.58
CA PHE A 129 4.88 -5.17 1.94
C PHE A 129 3.57 -5.97 1.91
N ALA A 130 3.63 -7.26 2.21
CA ALA A 130 2.45 -8.14 2.10
C ALA A 130 1.54 -8.08 3.33
N ASN A 131 2.04 -7.50 4.43
CA ASN A 131 1.33 -7.40 5.69
C ASN A 131 1.88 -6.24 6.53
N GLY A 132 1.01 -5.61 7.31
CA GLY A 132 1.35 -4.46 8.14
C GLY A 132 0.12 -3.77 8.71
N GLN A 133 0.36 -2.66 9.39
CA GLN A 133 -0.67 -1.82 9.97
C GLN A 133 -0.44 -0.36 9.59
N LEU A 134 -1.48 0.31 9.10
CA LEU A 134 -1.43 1.72 8.75
C LEU A 134 -1.93 2.59 9.92
N ILE A 135 -1.09 3.48 10.42
CA ILE A 135 -1.31 4.26 11.65
C ILE A 135 -1.36 5.75 11.29
N GLU A 136 -2.42 6.43 11.69
CA GLU A 136 -2.47 7.90 11.72
C GLU A 136 -2.35 8.31 13.18
N THR A 137 -1.23 8.94 13.55
CA THR A 137 -0.92 9.26 14.96
C THR A 137 -1.63 10.53 15.43
N GLY A 138 -2.02 11.40 14.52
CA GLY A 138 -2.81 12.59 14.78
C GLY A 138 -3.22 13.27 13.47
N SER A 139 -4.25 14.11 13.55
CA SER A 139 -4.67 15.01 12.49
C SER A 139 -4.39 16.46 12.90
N SER A 140 -4.15 17.32 11.92
CA SER A 140 -4.00 18.75 12.15
C SER A 140 -5.07 19.52 11.39
N HIS A 141 -5.57 20.59 12.00
CA HIS A 141 -6.60 21.45 11.44
C HIS A 141 -6.27 22.89 11.82
N ALA A 142 -6.31 23.79 10.85
CA ALA A 142 -6.02 25.20 11.04
C ALA A 142 -7.17 26.07 10.50
N THR A 143 -7.30 27.28 11.03
CA THR A 143 -8.28 28.25 10.53
C THR A 143 -7.72 28.96 9.31
N ASP A 144 -8.47 28.98 8.22
CA ASP A 144 -8.16 29.78 7.04
C ASP A 144 -8.00 31.27 7.41
N ASN A 145 -7.07 31.94 6.73
CA ASN A 145 -6.86 33.37 6.90
C ASN A 145 -7.10 34.10 5.57
N ASN A 146 -6.15 34.92 5.14
CA ASN A 146 -6.13 35.48 3.80
C ASN A 146 -5.81 34.43 2.72
N ALA A 147 -5.35 33.24 3.13
CA ALA A 147 -5.18 32.05 2.30
C ALA A 147 -5.78 30.81 3.01
N GLU A 148 -6.13 29.81 2.20
CA GLU A 148 -6.49 28.46 2.65
C GLU A 148 -5.32 27.80 3.39
N THR A 149 -5.61 27.08 4.47
CA THR A 149 -4.58 26.35 5.24
C THR A 149 -4.81 24.85 5.21
N ASP A 150 -4.23 24.21 4.22
CA ASP A 150 -4.31 22.76 4.02
C ASP A 150 -3.48 21.97 5.04
N ALA A 151 -3.96 20.78 5.38
CA ALA A 151 -3.27 19.82 6.21
C ALA A 151 -3.17 18.47 5.47
N ASN A 152 -1.96 18.11 5.07
CA ASN A 152 -1.68 16.82 4.46
C ASN A 152 -1.92 15.68 5.45
N THR A 153 -2.29 14.51 4.92
CA THR A 153 -2.47 13.30 5.72
C THR A 153 -1.12 12.63 5.96
N ALA A 154 -0.71 12.51 7.22
CA ALA A 154 0.54 11.84 7.62
C ALA A 154 0.26 10.46 8.24
N LEU A 155 0.87 9.41 7.68
CA LEU A 155 0.67 8.03 8.09
C LEU A 155 2.00 7.33 8.36
N THR A 156 1.99 6.40 9.31
CA THR A 156 3.06 5.43 9.52
C THR A 156 2.55 4.04 9.18
N TYR A 157 3.15 3.40 8.20
CA TYR A 157 2.96 1.97 7.95
C TYR A 157 4.01 1.20 8.75
N GLN A 158 3.57 0.26 9.58
CA GLN A 158 4.45 -0.68 10.29
C GLN A 158 4.33 -2.05 9.61
N ALA A 159 5.41 -2.51 9.00
CA ALA A 159 5.43 -3.81 8.33
C ALA A 159 5.38 -4.95 9.36
N LEU A 160 4.69 -6.01 8.99
CA LEU A 160 4.64 -7.27 9.72
C LEU A 160 5.13 -8.39 8.81
N THR A 161 5.57 -9.48 9.41
CA THR A 161 5.85 -10.72 8.68
C THR A 161 4.62 -11.11 7.85
N PRO A 162 4.80 -11.59 6.61
CA PRO A 162 3.68 -12.10 5.83
C PRO A 162 2.93 -13.18 6.61
N ALA A 163 1.61 -13.23 6.46
CA ALA A 163 0.81 -14.28 7.11
C ALA A 163 1.14 -15.69 6.56
N ASP A 164 1.57 -15.76 5.30
CA ASP A 164 2.11 -16.96 4.65
C ASP A 164 3.62 -16.77 4.42
N ASN A 165 4.44 -17.59 5.08
CA ASN A 165 5.90 -17.53 4.98
C ASN A 165 6.47 -17.90 3.60
N THR A 166 5.64 -18.37 2.66
CA THR A 166 6.05 -18.54 1.26
C THR A 166 6.11 -17.20 0.52
N ILE A 167 5.35 -16.20 0.98
CA ILE A 167 5.41 -14.83 0.45
C ILE A 167 6.71 -14.19 0.94
N PHE A 168 7.49 -13.64 0.00
CA PHE A 168 8.79 -13.00 0.28
C PHE A 168 9.77 -13.88 1.06
N ASN A 169 9.63 -15.21 1.01
CA ASN A 169 10.37 -16.15 1.86
C ASN A 169 10.25 -15.85 3.38
N GLY A 170 9.13 -15.26 3.80
CA GLY A 170 8.87 -14.89 5.19
C GLY A 170 9.45 -13.54 5.61
N GLU A 171 10.09 -12.81 4.70
CA GLU A 171 10.57 -11.45 4.99
C GLU A 171 9.42 -10.42 4.87
N PRO A 172 9.41 -9.35 5.68
CA PRO A 172 8.35 -8.34 5.67
C PRO A 172 8.37 -7.42 4.44
N TYR A 173 9.38 -7.54 3.58
CA TYR A 173 9.69 -6.60 2.52
C TYR A 173 10.33 -7.29 1.31
N LYS A 174 10.01 -6.80 0.12
CA LYS A 174 10.68 -7.18 -1.13
C LYS A 174 10.71 -5.99 -2.09
N ILE A 175 11.78 -5.90 -2.87
CA ILE A 175 12.00 -4.85 -3.87
C ILE A 175 12.13 -5.44 -5.27
N TRP A 176 11.61 -4.74 -6.28
CA TRP A 176 11.71 -5.11 -7.69
C TRP A 176 12.14 -3.92 -8.54
N MET A 177 12.81 -4.22 -9.64
CA MET A 177 13.09 -3.29 -10.72
C MET A 177 12.51 -3.83 -12.02
N SER A 178 11.81 -2.99 -12.78
CA SER A 178 11.06 -3.45 -13.96
C SER A 178 11.92 -3.99 -15.10
N GLN A 179 13.22 -3.70 -15.11
CA GLN A 179 14.18 -4.19 -16.09
C GLN A 179 14.80 -5.55 -15.75
N ASP A 180 14.59 -6.06 -14.54
CA ASP A 180 15.21 -7.30 -14.10
C ASP A 180 14.67 -8.49 -14.88
N ALA A 181 15.55 -9.41 -15.25
CA ALA A 181 15.18 -10.63 -15.93
C ALA A 181 14.23 -11.45 -15.05
N GLY A 182 13.00 -11.66 -15.51
CA GLY A 182 11.95 -12.38 -14.78
C GLY A 182 10.97 -11.50 -14.02
N PHE A 183 11.12 -10.16 -14.07
CA PHE A 183 10.09 -9.26 -13.58
C PHE A 183 8.77 -9.47 -14.34
N ASP A 184 7.70 -9.63 -13.58
CA ASP A 184 6.33 -9.74 -14.08
C ASP A 184 5.43 -8.97 -13.11
N LYS A 185 4.86 -7.86 -13.60
CA LYS A 185 4.03 -6.97 -12.78
C LYS A 185 2.80 -7.68 -12.22
N ALA A 186 2.18 -8.59 -12.97
CA ALA A 186 0.99 -9.30 -12.51
C ALA A 186 1.35 -10.28 -11.39
N LYS A 187 2.47 -11.00 -11.51
CA LYS A 187 2.96 -11.87 -10.44
C LYS A 187 3.37 -11.09 -9.19
N MET A 188 4.02 -9.94 -9.35
CA MET A 188 4.35 -9.05 -8.25
C MET A 188 3.08 -8.59 -7.51
N LEU A 189 2.07 -8.11 -8.24
CA LEU A 189 0.81 -7.69 -7.62
C LEU A 189 0.11 -8.86 -6.91
N ALA A 190 0.11 -10.05 -7.51
CA ALA A 190 -0.45 -11.25 -6.86
C ALA A 190 0.32 -11.62 -5.59
N GLU A 191 1.65 -11.48 -5.58
CA GLU A 191 2.51 -11.80 -4.43
C GLU A 191 2.32 -10.78 -3.29
N VAL A 192 2.27 -9.48 -3.60
CA VAL A 192 2.07 -8.40 -2.61
C VAL A 192 0.66 -8.42 -2.04
N PHE A 193 -0.36 -8.57 -2.90
CA PHE A 193 -1.76 -8.45 -2.56
C PHE A 193 -2.47 -9.80 -2.51
N GLY A 194 -1.87 -10.79 -1.86
CA GLY A 194 -2.57 -12.00 -1.40
C GLY A 194 -3.35 -12.77 -2.48
N GLY A 195 -2.77 -12.91 -3.67
CA GLY A 195 -3.39 -13.59 -4.81
C GLY A 195 -4.20 -12.69 -5.74
N TYR A 196 -4.00 -11.37 -5.70
CA TYR A 196 -4.64 -10.43 -6.61
C TYR A 196 -4.54 -10.87 -8.08
N SER A 197 -5.67 -10.76 -8.79
CA SER A 197 -5.75 -10.91 -10.23
C SER A 197 -6.65 -9.81 -10.77
N ALA A 198 -6.20 -9.13 -11.82
CA ALA A 198 -7.03 -8.13 -12.49
C ALA A 198 -8.24 -8.84 -13.10
N THR A 199 -9.44 -8.54 -12.59
CA THR A 199 -10.67 -9.04 -13.20
C THR A 199 -10.87 -8.27 -14.49
N THR A 200 -10.88 -8.94 -15.64
CA THR A 200 -11.26 -8.33 -16.92
C THR A 200 -12.72 -7.90 -16.84
N GLY A 201 -12.97 -6.64 -16.51
CA GLY A 201 -14.31 -6.06 -16.59
C GLY A 201 -14.79 -6.17 -18.04
N SER A 202 -15.77 -7.03 -18.29
CA SER A 202 -16.44 -7.15 -19.58
C SER A 202 -17.08 -5.82 -19.92
N SER A 203 -16.46 -5.05 -20.82
CA SER A 203 -17.11 -3.94 -21.49
C SER A 203 -18.13 -4.51 -22.48
N THR A 204 -19.30 -4.94 -22.01
CA THR A 204 -20.46 -5.11 -22.86
C THR A 204 -20.94 -3.73 -23.29
N THR A 205 -20.31 -3.19 -24.34
CA THR A 205 -20.89 -2.12 -25.13
C THR A 205 -22.13 -2.70 -25.79
N GLY A 206 -23.29 -2.48 -25.16
CA GLY A 206 -24.59 -2.75 -25.74
C GLY A 206 -24.77 -1.88 -26.98
N SER A 207 -24.50 -2.47 -28.15
CA SER A 207 -24.92 -1.91 -29.43
C SER A 207 -26.45 -1.95 -29.49
N THR A 208 -27.10 -0.88 -29.08
CA THR A 208 -28.50 -0.63 -29.41
C THR A 208 -28.57 -0.20 -30.86
N THR A 209 -28.79 -1.16 -31.75
CA THR A 209 -29.14 -0.87 -33.15
C THR A 209 -30.54 -0.26 -33.16
N GLY A 210 -30.60 1.07 -33.21
CA GLY A 210 -31.83 1.82 -33.40
C GLY A 210 -32.46 1.47 -34.75
N GLY A 211 -33.63 0.87 -34.71
CA GLY A 211 -34.46 0.66 -35.89
C GLY A 211 -34.97 2.01 -36.41
N THR A 212 -34.56 2.40 -37.61
CA THR A 212 -35.18 3.48 -38.36
C THR A 212 -36.26 2.92 -39.28
N THR A 213 -37.52 3.20 -38.98
CA THR A 213 -38.62 3.17 -39.95
C THR A 213 -38.96 4.61 -40.33
N PRO A 214 -38.91 4.94 -41.63
CA PRO A 214 -39.86 5.86 -42.26
C PRO A 214 -40.60 5.09 -43.37
N GLY A 215 -41.92 5.10 -43.54
CA GLY A 215 -42.87 6.19 -43.35
C GLY A 215 -43.54 6.45 -44.71
N LYS A 216 -44.77 5.92 -44.84
CA LYS A 216 -45.76 6.00 -45.95
C LYS A 216 -45.53 5.22 -47.23
#